data_AF-A0A386UTX3-F1
#
_entry.id   AF-A0A386UTX3-F1
#
_cell.length_a   1.000
_cell.length_b   1.000
_cell.length_c   1.000
_cell.angle_alpha   90.00
_cell.angle_beta   90.00
_cell.angle_gamma   90.00
#
_symmetry.space_group_name_H-M   'P 1'
#
loop_
_entity.id
_entity.type
_entity.pdbx_description
1 polymer ?
#
loop_
_entity_poly.entity_id
_entity_poly.type
_entity_poly.pdbx_seq_one_letter_code
_entity_poly.pdbx_strand_id
1 'polypeptide(L)'
;MLDEDAPVTPPDAVGVLTLHAVLAAKVNFASAQNGVAIVKQLGIENPGPDPIRDVRLTLSASPGLLRDKTWAIDRIAPGTTVQLADLDTPLDTALLGGLDEAEFGQLEFRLTAQDLPETTSAHRVEMLARDEWGGLA
;
A
#
# COMPACT_ATOMS: atom_id res chain seq x y z
N MET A 1 -28.66 10.95 -4.44
CA MET A 1 -28.04 9.75 -3.87
C MET A 1 -26.77 9.58 -4.66
N LEU A 2 -25.74 10.32 -4.23
CA LEU A 2 -24.44 10.40 -4.88
C LEU A 2 -23.47 9.93 -3.80
N ASP A 3 -23.11 8.66 -3.87
CA ASP A 3 -22.01 8.09 -3.11
C ASP A 3 -20.87 7.90 -4.12
N GLU A 4 -20.08 8.96 -4.32
CA GLU A 4 -18.93 8.92 -5.21
C GLU A 4 -17.85 9.87 -4.68
N ASP A 5 -17.09 9.41 -3.70
CA ASP A 5 -15.72 9.91 -3.45
C ASP A 5 -14.94 8.84 -2.69
N ALA A 6 -14.60 7.76 -3.40
CA ALA A 6 -13.46 6.95 -3.01
C ALA A 6 -12.25 7.56 -3.74
N PRO A 7 -11.14 7.88 -3.06
CA PRO A 7 -9.95 8.39 -3.74
C PRO A 7 -9.39 7.28 -4.64
N VAL A 8 -9.73 7.35 -5.93
CA VAL A 8 -9.10 6.53 -6.98
C VAL A 8 -7.69 7.09 -7.15
N THR A 9 -6.73 6.48 -6.46
CA THR A 9 -5.32 6.79 -6.67
C THR A 9 -5.00 6.46 -8.13
N PRO A 10 -4.45 7.41 -8.93
CA PRO A 10 -4.10 7.13 -10.31
C PRO A 10 -3.13 5.93 -10.36
N PRO A 11 -3.23 5.04 -11.37
CA PRO A 11 -2.25 3.99 -11.55
C PRO A 11 -0.91 4.66 -11.86
N ASP A 12 -0.04 4.68 -10.86
CA ASP A 12 1.36 5.05 -11.01
C ASP A 12 1.94 4.11 -12.08
N ALA A 13 2.12 4.64 -13.30
CA ALA A 13 2.67 3.90 -14.43
C ALA A 13 4.17 3.72 -14.18
N VAL A 14 4.50 2.61 -13.52
CA VAL A 14 5.76 2.38 -12.81
C VAL A 14 6.50 1.25 -13.54
N GLY A 15 7.21 1.61 -14.61
CA GLY A 15 7.87 0.64 -15.49
C GLY A 15 6.86 -0.21 -16.26
N VAL A 16 7.29 -1.29 -16.92
CA VAL A 16 6.42 -2.15 -17.73
C VAL A 16 5.26 -2.77 -16.91
N LEU A 17 5.30 -2.72 -15.57
CA LEU A 17 4.28 -3.22 -14.67
C LEU A 17 3.40 -2.08 -14.12
N THR A 18 2.14 -2.38 -13.81
CA THR A 18 1.23 -1.41 -13.17
C THR A 18 0.83 -1.92 -11.79
N LEU A 19 1.02 -1.08 -10.77
CA LEU A 19 0.61 -1.38 -9.39
C LEU A 19 -0.83 -0.91 -9.16
N HIS A 20 -1.68 -1.83 -8.74
CA HIS A 20 -3.05 -1.57 -8.32
C HIS A 20 -3.12 -1.70 -6.80
N ALA A 21 -3.20 -0.58 -6.08
CA ALA A 21 -3.25 -0.57 -4.62
C ALA A 21 -4.48 0.17 -4.11
N VAL A 22 -5.20 -0.45 -3.17
CA VAL A 22 -6.26 0.21 -2.38
C VAL A 22 -5.79 0.25 -0.94
N LEU A 23 -5.61 1.45 -0.43
CA LEU A 23 -5.02 1.72 0.88
C LEU A 23 -6.01 2.48 1.77
N ALA A 24 -5.92 2.28 3.08
CA ALA A 24 -6.59 3.17 4.02
C ALA A 24 -5.89 4.54 4.00
N ALA A 25 -6.64 5.60 3.70
CA ALA A 25 -6.12 6.97 3.69
C ALA A 25 -5.78 7.48 5.11
N LYS A 26 -6.47 6.95 6.12
CA LYS A 26 -6.32 7.33 7.53
C LYS A 26 -6.17 6.09 8.40
N VAL A 27 -5.29 6.17 9.38
CA VAL A 27 -5.12 5.16 10.43
C VAL A 27 -5.06 5.82 11.79
N ASN A 28 -5.45 5.09 12.82
CA ASN A 28 -5.41 5.57 14.20
C ASN A 28 -5.02 4.43 15.15
N PHE A 29 -4.87 4.77 16.42
CA PHE A 29 -4.49 3.81 17.45
C PHE A 29 -5.48 2.62 17.56
N ALA A 30 -6.78 2.87 17.43
CA ALA A 30 -7.79 1.81 17.43
C ALA A 30 -7.65 0.85 16.23
N SER A 31 -7.32 1.38 15.04
CA SER A 31 -7.07 0.57 13.84
C SER A 31 -5.89 -0.38 14.06
N ALA A 32 -4.84 0.10 14.71
CA ALA A 32 -3.68 -0.72 15.07
C ALA A 32 -4.03 -1.81 16.09
N GLN A 33 -4.78 -1.48 17.15
CA GLN A 33 -5.21 -2.46 18.16
C GLN A 33 -6.14 -3.54 17.59
N ASN A 34 -6.99 -3.17 16.64
CA ASN A 34 -7.97 -4.07 16.04
C ASN A 34 -7.38 -4.90 14.88
N GLY A 35 -6.09 -4.75 14.57
CA GLY A 35 -5.46 -5.45 13.46
C GLY A 35 -6.04 -5.05 12.09
N VAL A 36 -6.46 -3.79 11.95
CA VAL A 36 -6.99 -3.28 10.68
C VAL A 36 -5.83 -3.09 9.72
N ALA A 37 -5.75 -3.95 8.70
CA ALA A 37 -4.74 -3.83 7.65
C ALA A 37 -4.86 -2.51 6.90
N ILE A 38 -3.75 -1.83 6.67
CA ILE A 38 -3.70 -0.59 5.88
C ILE A 38 -3.82 -0.87 4.39
N VAL A 39 -3.29 -2.00 3.93
CA VAL A 39 -3.46 -2.48 2.56
C VAL A 39 -4.76 -3.27 2.46
N LYS A 40 -5.72 -2.78 1.67
CA LYS A 40 -7.03 -3.41 1.47
C LYS A 40 -7.05 -4.32 0.25
N GLN A 41 -6.43 -3.87 -0.83
CA GLN A 41 -6.26 -4.63 -2.06
C GLN A 41 -4.90 -4.29 -2.66
N LEU A 42 -4.26 -5.29 -3.27
CA LEU A 42 -2.96 -5.12 -3.90
C LEU A 42 -2.87 -6.08 -5.09
N GLY A 43 -2.55 -5.53 -6.25
CA GLY A 43 -2.41 -6.29 -7.48
C GLY A 43 -1.31 -5.71 -8.36
N ILE A 44 -0.68 -6.56 -9.15
CA ILE A 44 0.36 -6.16 -10.10
C ILE A 44 -0.08 -6.65 -11.47
N GLU A 45 -0.20 -5.72 -12.41
CA GLU A 45 -0.54 -5.99 -13.80
C GLU A 45 0.71 -5.96 -14.68
N ASN A 46 0.79 -6.92 -15.60
CA ASN A 46 1.72 -6.88 -16.73
C ASN A 46 0.94 -6.56 -18.01
N PRO A 47 0.86 -5.29 -18.43
CA PRO A 47 0.26 -4.90 -19.71
C PRO A 47 1.09 -5.30 -20.94
N GLY A 48 2.34 -5.78 -20.74
CA GLY A 48 3.25 -6.13 -21.81
C GLY A 48 2.93 -7.45 -22.52
N PRO A 49 3.55 -7.69 -23.69
CA PRO A 49 3.35 -8.91 -24.49
C PRO A 49 4.15 -10.12 -23.99
N ASP A 50 5.20 -9.89 -23.19
CA ASP A 50 6.10 -10.92 -22.67
C ASP A 50 5.88 -11.17 -21.17
N PRO A 51 6.08 -12.42 -20.70
CA PRO A 51 6.01 -12.71 -19.27
C PRO A 51 7.16 -12.07 -18.51
N ILE A 52 6.86 -11.53 -17.33
CA ILE A 52 7.85 -10.96 -16.42
C ILE A 52 8.05 -11.90 -15.24
N ARG A 53 9.30 -12.08 -14.81
CA ARG A 53 9.71 -13.05 -13.78
C ARG A 53 10.43 -12.36 -12.62
N ASP A 54 10.55 -13.10 -11.51
CA ASP A 54 11.22 -12.68 -10.29
C ASP A 54 10.74 -11.30 -9.81
N VAL A 55 9.42 -11.10 -9.83
CA VAL A 55 8.82 -9.84 -9.41
C VAL A 55 8.78 -9.79 -7.89
N ARG A 56 9.27 -8.69 -7.33
CA ARG A 56 9.26 -8.44 -5.90
C ARG A 56 8.71 -7.06 -5.63
N LEU A 57 7.64 -7.02 -4.85
CA LEU A 57 7.04 -5.79 -4.34
C LEU A 57 7.38 -5.66 -2.86
N THR A 58 7.95 -4.53 -2.46
CA THR A 58 8.24 -4.22 -1.06
C THR A 58 7.44 -3.00 -0.65
N LEU A 59 6.71 -3.08 0.45
CA LEU A 59 6.05 -1.97 1.11
C LEU A 59 6.88 -1.56 2.32
N SER A 60 7.18 -0.27 2.45
CA SER A 60 7.78 0.36 3.62
C SER A 60 6.99 1.60 4.04
N ALA A 61 7.25 2.13 5.23
CA ALA A 61 6.61 3.34 5.72
C ALA A 61 7.59 4.30 6.41
N SER A 62 7.37 5.59 6.22
CA SER A 62 8.08 6.67 6.91
C SER A 62 7.09 7.72 7.46
N PRO A 63 7.02 7.96 8.78
CA PRO A 63 7.72 7.23 9.84
C PRO A 63 7.33 5.75 9.87
N GLY A 64 8.05 4.92 10.62
CA GLY A 64 7.92 3.45 10.66
C GLY A 64 6.59 2.94 11.21
N LEU A 65 5.49 3.26 10.52
CA LEU A 65 4.11 2.96 10.84
C LEU A 65 3.80 1.46 10.72
N LEU A 66 4.57 0.74 9.92
CA LEU A 66 4.49 -0.69 9.74
C LEU A 66 5.90 -1.24 9.53
N ARG A 67 6.06 -2.55 9.70
CA ARG A 67 7.28 -3.24 9.30
C ARG A 67 7.27 -3.46 7.79
N ASP A 68 8.44 -3.31 7.19
CA ASP A 68 8.60 -3.59 5.77
C ASP A 68 8.09 -4.98 5.42
N LYS A 69 7.25 -5.04 4.38
CA LYS A 69 6.65 -6.28 3.91
C LYS A 69 7.00 -6.51 2.46
N THR A 70 7.37 -7.74 2.13
CA THR A 70 7.76 -8.09 0.77
C THR A 70 6.93 -9.24 0.24
N TRP A 71 6.33 -9.04 -0.93
CA TRP A 71 5.68 -10.09 -1.72
C TRP A 71 6.62 -10.51 -2.85
N ALA A 72 6.83 -11.81 -2.98
CA ALA A 72 7.57 -12.42 -4.07
C ALA A 72 6.60 -13.12 -5.02
N ILE A 73 6.73 -12.82 -6.31
CA ILE A 73 5.89 -13.34 -7.39
C ILE A 73 6.85 -13.93 -8.43
N ASP A 74 6.79 -15.25 -8.60
CA ASP A 74 7.67 -15.97 -9.53
C ASP A 74 7.50 -15.47 -10.98
N ARG A 75 6.25 -15.27 -11.40
CA ARG A 75 5.93 -14.88 -12.77
C ARG A 75 4.57 -14.18 -12.89
N ILE A 76 4.53 -13.15 -13.72
CA ILE A 76 3.29 -12.49 -14.17
C ILE A 76 3.16 -12.70 -15.69
N ALA A 77 2.08 -13.36 -16.11
CA ALA A 77 1.82 -13.63 -17.52
C ALA A 77 1.47 -12.33 -18.28
N PRO A 78 1.74 -12.28 -19.59
CA PRO A 78 1.43 -11.09 -20.39
C PRO A 78 -0.07 -10.80 -20.44
N GLY A 79 -0.43 -9.53 -20.31
CA GLY A 79 -1.82 -9.06 -20.28
C GLY A 79 -2.61 -9.52 -19.05
N THR A 80 -1.95 -9.86 -17.93
CA THR A 80 -2.62 -10.37 -16.73
C THR A 80 -2.31 -9.55 -15.49
N THR A 81 -3.25 -9.59 -14.54
CA THR A 81 -3.09 -9.02 -13.20
C THR A 81 -3.04 -10.14 -12.16
N VAL A 82 -1.99 -10.13 -11.34
CA VAL A 82 -1.86 -11.02 -10.19
C VAL A 82 -2.32 -10.25 -8.95
N GLN A 83 -3.36 -10.75 -8.29
CA GLN A 83 -3.80 -10.26 -6.99
C GLN A 83 -2.92 -10.85 -5.89
N LEU A 84 -2.39 -10.00 -5.02
CA LEU A 84 -1.56 -10.42 -3.91
C LEU A 84 -2.44 -10.80 -2.71
N ALA A 85 -2.09 -11.94 -2.11
CA ALA A 85 -2.65 -12.38 -0.83
C ALA A 85 -1.75 -11.94 0.33
N ASP A 86 -2.17 -12.27 1.55
CA ASP A 86 -1.44 -11.89 2.77
C ASP A 86 -1.18 -10.37 2.82
N LEU A 87 -2.26 -9.61 2.91
CA LEU A 87 -2.21 -8.14 3.01
C LEU A 87 -2.09 -7.68 4.47
N ASP A 88 -1.90 -8.62 5.41
CA ASP A 88 -1.77 -8.29 6.83
C ASP A 88 -0.54 -7.41 7.03
N THR A 89 -0.80 -6.20 7.49
CA THR A 89 0.17 -5.09 7.59
C THR A 89 -0.05 -4.46 8.96
N PRO A 90 0.40 -5.15 10.04
CA PRO A 90 0.17 -4.70 11.40
C PRO A 90 0.83 -3.33 11.61
N LEU A 91 0.03 -2.41 12.12
CA LEU A 91 0.44 -1.05 12.40
C LEU A 91 1.19 -0.97 13.73
N ASP A 92 2.13 -0.04 13.82
CA ASP A 92 2.86 0.22 15.06
C ASP A 92 1.96 0.94 16.05
N THR A 93 1.47 0.18 17.04
CA THR A 93 0.62 0.69 18.11
C THR A 93 1.34 1.70 19.00
N ALA A 94 2.66 1.59 19.16
CA ALA A 94 3.43 2.50 20.01
C ALA A 94 3.60 3.86 19.33
N LEU A 95 3.85 3.87 18.02
CA LEU A 95 3.87 5.09 17.21
C LEU A 95 2.51 5.80 17.31
N LEU A 96 1.42 5.12 16.94
CA LEU A 96 0.08 5.73 16.91
C LEU A 96 -0.45 6.10 18.30
N GLY A 97 -0.05 5.38 19.35
CA GLY A 97 -0.42 5.71 20.73
C GLY A 97 0.31 6.93 21.29
N GLY A 98 1.44 7.33 20.67
CA GLY A 98 2.25 8.49 21.04
C GLY A 98 1.88 9.78 20.30
N LEU A 99 0.94 9.73 19.35
CA LEU A 99 0.50 10.91 18.60
C LEU A 99 -0.51 11.71 19.41
N ASP A 100 -0.12 12.93 19.81
CA ASP A 100 -1.00 13.92 20.43
C ASP A 100 -1.80 14.74 19.38
N GLU A 101 -1.28 14.82 18.15
CA GLU A 101 -1.90 15.49 17.00
C GLU A 101 -1.83 14.59 15.76
N ALA A 102 -2.68 14.85 14.76
CA ALA A 102 -2.64 14.13 13.50
C ALA A 102 -1.35 14.47 12.71
N GLU A 103 -0.64 13.44 12.28
CA GLU A 103 0.57 13.55 11.49
C GLU A 103 0.43 12.87 10.14
N PHE A 104 1.30 13.22 9.20
CA PHE A 104 1.34 12.56 7.90
C PHE A 104 2.54 11.63 7.80
N GLY A 105 2.26 10.41 7.38
CA GLY A 105 3.25 9.45 6.94
C GLY A 105 3.20 9.22 5.45
N GLN A 106 4.15 8.43 4.97
CA GLN A 106 4.27 8.01 3.60
C GLN A 106 4.50 6.49 3.56
N LEU A 107 3.69 5.81 2.76
CA LEU A 107 3.90 4.44 2.34
C LEU A 107 4.67 4.46 1.03
N GLU A 108 5.72 3.67 0.92
CA GLU A 108 6.47 3.49 -0.33
C GLU A 108 6.33 2.04 -0.78
N PHE A 109 5.86 1.86 -2.01
CA PHE A 109 5.94 0.61 -2.73
C PHE A 109 7.14 0.64 -3.66
N ARG A 110 7.97 -0.39 -3.57
CA ARG A 110 9.14 -0.61 -4.42
C ARG A 110 8.97 -1.91 -5.18
N LEU A 111 8.88 -1.79 -6.50
CA LEU A 111 8.70 -2.90 -7.42
C LEU A 111 10.00 -3.17 -8.17
N THR A 112 10.47 -4.40 -8.08
CA THR A 112 11.64 -4.91 -8.79
C THR A 112 11.24 -6.16 -9.57
N ALA A 113 11.87 -6.38 -10.71
CA ALA A 113 11.62 -7.56 -11.54
C ALA A 113 12.88 -7.91 -12.35
N GLN A 114 12.94 -9.14 -12.86
CA GLN A 114 14.04 -9.57 -13.71
C GLN A 114 14.13 -8.68 -14.96
N ASP A 115 15.33 -8.17 -15.25
CA ASP A 115 15.66 -7.38 -16.44
C ASP A 115 14.81 -6.10 -16.64
N LEU A 116 14.14 -5.61 -15.58
CA LEU A 116 13.39 -4.36 -15.57
C LEU A 116 13.97 -3.39 -14.54
N PRO A 117 13.91 -2.07 -14.80
CA PRO A 117 14.31 -1.08 -13.82
C PRO A 117 13.42 -1.17 -12.57
N GLU A 118 14.03 -0.97 -11.40
CA GLU A 118 13.29 -0.74 -10.17
C GLU A 118 12.38 0.46 -10.36
N THR A 119 11.15 0.37 -9.86
CA THR A 119 10.25 1.51 -9.87
C THR A 119 9.51 1.63 -8.55
N THR A 120 9.24 2.87 -8.13
CA THR A 120 8.65 3.17 -6.84
C THR A 120 7.35 3.97 -6.99
N SER A 121 6.41 3.78 -6.05
CA SER A 121 5.19 4.58 -5.90
C SER A 121 5.02 4.94 -4.42
N ALA A 122 4.62 6.18 -4.16
CA ALA A 122 4.51 6.73 -2.83
C ALA A 122 3.08 7.19 -2.54
N HIS A 123 2.52 6.77 -1.41
CA HIS A 123 1.18 7.13 -0.98
C HIS A 123 1.21 7.79 0.39
N ARG A 124 0.54 8.93 0.50
CA ARG A 124 0.40 9.62 1.77
C ARG A 124 -0.63 8.88 2.64
N VAL A 125 -0.33 8.76 3.92
CA VAL A 125 -1.25 8.26 4.94
C VAL A 125 -1.37 9.28 6.06
N GLU A 126 -2.58 9.54 6.53
CA GLU A 126 -2.83 10.34 7.71
C GLU A 126 -2.85 9.44 8.95
N MET A 127 -1.99 9.72 9.90
CA MET A 127 -1.93 9.07 11.20
C MET A 127 -2.65 9.98 12.19
N LEU A 128 -3.88 9.64 12.54
CA LEU A 128 -4.70 10.44 13.45
C LEU A 128 -4.14 10.38 14.86
N ALA A 129 -4.43 11.42 15.65
CA ALA A 129 -4.10 11.41 17.07
C ALA A 129 -4.76 10.21 17.76
N ARG A 130 -4.18 9.74 18.87
CA ARG A 130 -4.64 8.52 19.55
C ARG A 130 -6.13 8.54 19.92
N ASP A 131 -6.67 9.73 20.21
CA ASP A 131 -8.03 9.96 20.68
C ASP A 131 -9.00 10.30 19.53
N GLU A 132 -8.49 10.41 18.30
CA GLU A 132 -9.27 10.69 17.10
C GLU A 132 -9.72 9.41 16.39
N TRP A 133 -10.96 9.44 15.93
CA TRP A 133 -11.58 8.38 15.16
C TRP A 133 -11.82 8.93 13.76
N GLY A 134 -11.51 8.14 12.72
CA GLY A 134 -11.69 8.52 11.30
C GLY A 134 -13.16 8.63 10.89
N GLY A 135 -13.94 9.41 11.65
CA GLY A 135 -15.35 9.68 11.44
C GLY A 135 -15.53 10.86 10.49
N LEU A 136 -16.35 10.62 9.48
CA LEU A 136 -16.80 11.49 8.40
C LEU A 136 -16.93 12.97 8.80
N ALA A 137 -16.18 13.84 8.11
CA ALA A 137 -16.62 15.19 7.83
C ALA A 137 -17.23 15.20 6.43
#